data_AF-A0AA38YIA9-F1
#
_entry.id   AF-A0AA38YIA9-F1
#
_cell.length_a   1.000
_cell.length_b   1.000
_cell.length_c   1.000
_cell.angle_alpha   90.00
_cell.angle_beta   90.00
_cell.angle_gamma   90.00
#
_symmetry.space_group_name_H-M   'P 1'
#
loop_
_entity.id
_entity.type
_entity.pdbx_description
1 polymer ?
#
loop_
_entity_poly.entity_id
_entity_poly.type
_entity_poly.pdbx_seq_one_letter_code
_entity_poly.pdbx_strand_id
1 'polypeptide(L)'
;MSDFEVHIRSDLRRTMSHRKFEHPRHGSLGSLPRKMASRHRGKGMPCFILFGNWANSSFLGWVLLHLVFPIGIYLGKAFTKYSKKYETEEGKKDIQAQLEKMKKYASVIRVLVHTQIRKMKGLKQKKAHLMEIQVNGGTVAQKVDYAYKFFEKQVPVDAIFQKDEMIDIIGVTKGKGYEGVVTRWGVTRLPRKTHRGLRKVACIGAWHPARVSFTVARAGQNGYHHRTEMNKKIYKLGKADQESHAAMTEFDRTEKDITPMGGFPHYGVVKDDYVLIKGCCVGPKKRVVTLRQSLLKQTSRVALEEIKLKFIDTSSKFGHGRFQTTQEKQKFYGRLKA
;
A
#
# COMPACT_ATOMS: atom_id res chain seq x y z
N MET A 1 -82.95 30.00 0.37
CA MET A 1 -82.74 30.48 1.75
C MET A 1 -82.00 29.39 2.50
N SER A 2 -81.06 29.77 3.38
CA SER A 2 -80.37 28.94 4.38
C SER A 2 -79.77 27.60 3.93
N ASP A 3 -78.51 27.68 3.49
CA ASP A 3 -77.35 27.05 4.14
C ASP A 3 -77.47 25.61 4.66
N PHE A 4 -76.72 24.70 4.03
CA PHE A 4 -75.97 23.67 4.76
C PHE A 4 -74.60 23.47 4.10
N GLU A 5 -73.70 24.39 4.39
CA GLU A 5 -72.28 24.31 4.01
C GLU A 5 -71.59 23.23 4.88
N VAL A 6 -71.47 22.00 4.36
CA VAL A 6 -70.76 20.92 5.06
C VAL A 6 -69.25 21.12 4.93
N HIS A 7 -68.74 22.05 5.73
CA HIS A 7 -67.36 22.49 5.78
C HIS A 7 -66.49 21.45 6.52
N ILE A 8 -66.20 20.29 5.90
CA ILE A 8 -65.23 19.31 6.44
C ILE A 8 -63.81 19.85 6.28
N ARG A 9 -63.43 20.73 7.20
CA ARG A 9 -62.03 21.02 7.54
C ARG A 9 -61.64 20.21 8.77
N SER A 10 -60.89 19.14 8.57
CA SER A 10 -59.95 18.65 9.61
C SER A 10 -58.83 17.82 9.00
N ASP A 11 -57.60 18.32 9.16
CA ASP A 11 -56.40 17.51 9.39
C ASP A 11 -56.05 16.36 8.43
N LEU A 12 -56.00 16.65 7.12
CA LEU A 12 -54.86 16.17 6.33
C LEU A 12 -53.58 16.94 6.68
N ARG A 13 -53.18 16.87 7.96
CA ARG A 13 -51.81 17.22 8.39
C ARG A 13 -50.88 16.38 7.53
N ARG A 14 -50.06 17.04 6.72
CA ARG A 14 -49.13 16.42 5.77
C ARG A 14 -48.21 15.43 6.51
N THR A 15 -48.61 14.16 6.58
CA THR A 15 -47.71 13.07 6.95
C THR A 15 -46.67 13.00 5.84
N MET A 16 -45.55 13.69 6.02
CA MET A 16 -44.42 13.62 5.10
C MET A 16 -44.15 12.16 4.81
N SER A 17 -44.10 11.78 3.53
CA SER A 17 -43.85 10.41 3.07
C SER A 17 -42.37 10.03 3.23
N HIS A 18 -41.88 10.23 4.45
CA HIS A 18 -40.52 9.95 4.88
C HIS A 18 -40.33 8.45 5.11
N ARG A 19 -39.07 8.07 5.25
CA ARG A 19 -38.67 6.69 5.46
C ARG A 19 -39.01 6.27 6.89
N LYS A 20 -39.99 5.36 7.06
CA LYS A 20 -40.48 4.89 8.38
C LYS A 20 -39.39 4.42 9.36
N PHE A 21 -38.31 3.80 8.85
CA PHE A 21 -37.16 3.36 9.64
C PHE A 21 -35.87 3.71 8.91
N GLU A 22 -34.98 4.45 9.58
CA GLU A 22 -33.69 4.81 9.04
C GLU A 22 -32.68 3.65 9.07
N HIS A 23 -31.63 3.75 8.26
CA HIS A 23 -30.44 2.91 8.41
C HIS A 23 -29.18 3.68 8.00
N PRO A 24 -27.99 3.32 8.52
CA PRO A 24 -26.73 3.87 8.04
C PRO A 24 -26.58 3.70 6.52
N ARG A 25 -25.88 4.64 5.89
CA ARG A 25 -25.67 4.65 4.44
C ARG A 25 -24.77 3.50 4.00
N HIS A 26 -25.20 2.71 3.01
CA HIS A 26 -24.36 1.69 2.38
C HIS A 26 -23.20 2.30 1.57
N GLY A 27 -21.99 2.20 2.11
CA GLY A 27 -20.73 2.55 1.45
C GLY A 27 -20.35 4.04 1.52
N SER A 28 -19.08 4.28 1.88
CA SER A 28 -18.50 5.63 2.04
C SER A 28 -18.38 6.40 0.71
N LEU A 29 -18.84 7.65 0.71
CA LEU A 29 -18.71 8.60 -0.40
C LEU A 29 -17.27 9.07 -0.63
N GLY A 30 -16.46 9.21 0.42
CA GLY A 30 -15.03 9.56 0.30
C GLY A 30 -14.19 8.52 -0.45
N SER A 31 -14.77 7.36 -0.77
CA SER A 31 -14.16 6.30 -1.59
C SER A 31 -14.50 6.40 -3.09
N LEU A 32 -15.31 7.39 -3.50
CA LEU A 32 -15.62 7.73 -4.89
C LEU A 32 -14.52 8.61 -5.51
N PRO A 33 -14.30 8.55 -6.85
CA PRO A 33 -14.93 7.65 -7.79
C PRO A 33 -14.38 6.21 -7.68
N ARG A 34 -15.27 5.22 -7.65
CA ARG A 34 -14.93 3.78 -7.64
C ARG A 34 -14.63 3.27 -9.05
N LYS A 35 -13.53 3.76 -9.62
CA LYS A 35 -12.98 3.41 -10.95
C LYS A 35 -11.64 2.69 -10.83
N MET A 36 -11.14 2.11 -11.93
CA MET A 36 -9.80 1.54 -11.99
C MET A 36 -8.73 2.62 -11.73
N ALA A 37 -7.67 2.26 -11.00
CA ALA A 37 -6.51 3.12 -10.79
C ALA A 37 -5.74 3.29 -12.11
N SER A 38 -5.36 4.53 -12.44
CA SER A 38 -4.58 4.85 -13.66
C SER A 38 -3.14 4.36 -13.62
N ARG A 39 -2.61 4.05 -12.43
CA ARG A 39 -1.27 3.49 -12.22
C ARG A 39 -1.39 2.14 -11.53
N HIS A 40 -0.57 1.17 -11.93
CA HIS A 40 -0.55 -0.17 -11.31
C HIS A 40 -0.08 -0.16 -9.85
N ARG A 41 0.75 0.82 -9.50
CA ARG A 41 1.30 1.07 -8.16
C ARG A 41 0.53 2.16 -7.44
N GLY A 42 0.61 2.17 -6.11
CA GLY A 42 0.19 3.32 -5.32
C GLY A 42 1.05 4.56 -5.63
N LYS A 43 0.42 5.68 -6.05
CA LYS A 43 1.07 7.00 -5.99
C LYS A 43 0.62 7.70 -4.71
N GLY A 44 1.50 7.77 -3.71
CA GLY A 44 1.32 8.68 -2.58
C GLY A 44 1.82 10.08 -2.91
N MET A 45 1.22 11.11 -2.31
CA MET A 45 2.02 12.28 -1.93
C MET A 45 2.93 11.85 -0.76
N PRO A 46 4.19 12.31 -0.79
CA PRO A 46 5.30 11.41 -1.09
C PRO A 46 5.76 10.56 0.09
N CYS A 47 6.51 9.50 -0.23
CA CYS A 47 7.32 8.81 0.75
C CYS A 47 8.41 9.78 1.27
N PHE A 48 8.69 9.70 2.57
CA PHE A 48 9.59 10.59 3.28
C PHE A 48 10.94 9.90 3.45
N ILE A 49 12.02 10.52 2.97
CA ILE A 49 13.36 10.27 3.50
C ILE A 49 13.74 11.52 4.31
N LEU A 50 13.88 11.37 5.62
CA LEU A 50 14.36 12.45 6.50
C LEU A 50 15.89 12.49 6.47
N PHE A 51 16.46 13.69 6.34
CA PHE A 51 17.87 13.96 6.42
C PHE A 51 18.21 14.70 7.70
N GLY A 52 19.19 14.17 8.45
CA GLY A 52 19.82 14.82 9.60
C GLY A 52 19.05 14.66 10.92
N ASN A 53 19.78 14.32 11.97
CA ASN A 53 19.32 14.48 13.35
C ASN A 53 19.00 15.97 13.58
N TRP A 54 17.74 16.33 13.84
CA TRP A 54 17.36 17.52 14.61
C TRP A 54 15.89 17.42 15.11
N ALA A 55 15.62 16.32 15.80
CA ALA A 55 14.63 16.18 16.86
C ALA A 55 15.15 15.04 17.76
N ASN A 56 15.24 15.27 19.07
CA ASN A 56 16.03 14.42 19.97
C ASN A 56 15.47 12.99 20.13
N SER A 57 16.13 11.98 19.55
CA SER A 57 16.41 10.65 20.16
C SER A 57 17.09 9.68 19.18
N SER A 58 18.37 9.38 19.44
CA SER A 58 19.08 8.10 19.19
C SER A 58 18.89 7.27 17.88
N PHE A 59 19.88 7.41 16.97
CA PHE A 59 20.65 6.36 16.25
C PHE A 59 20.04 5.38 15.17
N LEU A 60 20.47 5.58 13.90
CA LEU A 60 20.94 4.67 12.80
C LEU A 60 20.20 3.39 12.26
N GLY A 61 19.78 3.42 10.96
CA GLY A 61 20.01 2.41 9.84
C GLY A 61 19.23 1.05 9.76
N TRP A 62 19.15 0.26 8.65
CA TRP A 62 19.50 0.29 7.19
C TRP A 62 18.58 -0.48 6.11
N VAL A 63 18.59 -1.84 5.88
CA VAL A 63 17.75 -2.77 4.97
C VAL A 63 17.05 -2.31 3.64
N LEU A 64 17.46 -2.73 2.41
CA LEU A 64 17.29 -2.24 0.98
C LEU A 64 16.04 -1.46 0.41
N LEU A 65 16.29 -0.33 -0.32
CA LEU A 65 15.48 0.40 -1.34
C LEU A 65 16.41 1.02 -2.42
N HIS A 66 16.62 0.33 -3.55
CA HIS A 66 17.66 0.73 -4.50
C HIS A 66 17.51 2.12 -5.12
N LEU A 67 18.61 2.88 -5.10
CA LEU A 67 18.75 4.23 -5.66
C LEU A 67 19.97 4.33 -6.59
N VAL A 68 20.24 3.24 -7.30
CA VAL A 68 21.30 3.24 -8.30
C VAL A 68 20.77 4.05 -9.49
N PHE A 69 21.44 5.15 -9.81
CA PHE A 69 21.58 5.56 -11.20
C PHE A 69 22.78 4.77 -11.72
N PRO A 70 22.58 3.83 -12.66
CA PRO A 70 23.67 3.44 -13.52
C PRO A 70 23.11 3.57 -14.95
N ILE A 71 23.48 4.64 -15.64
CA ILE A 71 22.95 4.91 -17.00
C ILE A 71 23.46 3.84 -17.99
N GLY A 72 24.61 3.21 -17.72
CA GLY A 72 24.85 1.82 -18.14
C GLY A 72 24.33 0.88 -17.05
N ILE A 73 23.58 -0.19 -17.31
CA ILE A 73 23.61 -1.07 -18.47
C ILE A 73 22.16 -1.56 -18.73
N TYR A 74 21.80 -1.81 -20.01
CA TYR A 74 20.49 -2.29 -20.48
C TYR A 74 19.33 -1.27 -20.57
N LEU A 75 19.61 -0.04 -21.03
CA LEU A 75 18.60 0.92 -21.51
C LEU A 75 18.59 1.11 -23.05
N GLY A 76 19.31 0.27 -23.80
CA GLY A 76 19.43 0.40 -25.25
C GLY A 76 20.02 1.75 -25.63
N LYS A 77 19.33 2.53 -26.49
CA LYS A 77 19.72 3.91 -26.82
C LYS A 77 19.25 4.96 -25.80
N ALA A 78 18.41 4.62 -24.82
CA ALA A 78 17.88 5.60 -23.86
C ALA A 78 18.96 6.08 -22.89
N PHE A 79 18.90 7.36 -22.51
CA PHE A 79 19.88 8.08 -21.67
C PHE A 79 21.34 8.13 -22.18
N THR A 80 21.69 7.45 -23.27
CA THR A 80 23.05 7.49 -23.88
C THR A 80 23.56 8.91 -24.12
N LYS A 81 22.74 9.80 -24.69
CA LYS A 81 23.08 11.23 -24.89
C LYS A 81 23.28 12.00 -23.57
N TYR A 82 22.61 11.60 -22.50
CA TYR A 82 22.71 12.25 -21.19
C TYR A 82 23.90 11.71 -20.39
N SER A 83 24.25 10.42 -20.53
CA SER A 83 25.46 9.81 -19.95
C SER A 83 26.71 10.59 -20.36
N LYS A 84 26.83 10.92 -21.65
CA LYS A 84 27.96 11.67 -22.22
C LYS A 84 28.16 13.06 -21.61
N LYS A 85 27.15 13.66 -20.97
CA LYS A 85 27.31 14.92 -20.23
C LYS A 85 28.14 14.77 -18.95
N TYR A 86 28.26 13.57 -18.38
CA TYR A 86 29.14 13.32 -17.25
C TYR A 86 30.60 13.14 -17.68
N GLU A 87 30.84 12.81 -18.96
CA GLU A 87 32.17 12.67 -19.54
C GLU A 87 32.75 14.04 -19.95
N THR A 88 31.95 14.93 -20.54
CA THR A 88 32.41 16.26 -20.99
C THR A 88 32.41 17.32 -19.88
N GLU A 89 33.44 18.16 -19.84
CA GLU A 89 33.56 19.26 -18.86
C GLU A 89 32.42 20.28 -18.95
N GLU A 90 31.93 20.57 -20.17
CA GLU A 90 30.75 21.42 -20.39
C GLU A 90 29.48 20.80 -19.77
N GLY A 91 29.32 19.48 -19.88
CA GLY A 91 28.18 18.77 -19.32
C GLY A 91 28.21 18.72 -17.79
N LYS A 92 29.40 18.55 -17.18
CA LYS A 92 29.60 18.67 -15.73
C LYS A 92 29.22 20.07 -15.23
N LYS A 93 29.61 21.13 -15.94
CA LYS A 93 29.24 22.52 -15.63
C LYS A 93 27.72 22.76 -15.72
N ASP A 94 27.04 22.22 -16.73
CA ASP A 94 25.57 22.27 -16.85
C ASP A 94 24.88 21.57 -15.65
N ILE A 95 25.38 20.40 -15.24
CA ILE A 95 24.85 19.67 -14.08
C ILE A 95 25.06 20.47 -12.77
N GLN A 96 26.23 21.07 -12.57
CA GLN A 96 26.50 21.94 -11.41
C GLN A 96 25.60 23.19 -11.41
N ALA A 97 25.42 23.85 -12.55
CA ALA A 97 24.51 24.98 -12.68
C ALA A 97 23.04 24.59 -12.41
N GLN A 98 22.62 23.37 -12.77
CA GLN A 98 21.30 22.85 -12.41
C GLN A 98 21.16 22.55 -10.91
N LEU A 99 22.20 21.99 -10.27
CA LEU A 99 22.24 21.80 -8.82
C LEU A 99 22.12 23.15 -8.09
N GLU A 100 22.86 24.18 -8.50
CA GLU A 100 22.74 25.53 -7.95
C GLU A 100 21.36 26.16 -8.13
N LYS A 101 20.77 26.05 -9.33
CA LYS A 101 19.40 26.51 -9.59
C LYS A 101 18.40 25.83 -8.65
N MET A 102 18.56 24.53 -8.38
CA MET A 102 17.75 23.84 -7.37
C MET A 102 17.99 24.37 -5.96
N LYS A 103 19.23 24.63 -5.55
CA LYS A 103 19.53 25.22 -4.23
C LYS A 103 18.91 26.62 -4.04
N LYS A 104 18.87 27.43 -5.10
CA LYS A 104 18.37 28.83 -5.10
C LYS A 104 16.84 28.93 -5.19
N TYR A 105 16.19 28.13 -6.03
CA TYR A 105 14.76 28.32 -6.37
C TYR A 105 13.81 27.19 -5.95
N ALA A 106 14.30 25.98 -5.62
CA ALA A 106 13.41 24.87 -5.33
C ALA A 106 12.89 24.89 -3.88
N SER A 107 11.58 24.82 -3.69
CA SER A 107 10.97 24.64 -2.36
C SER A 107 11.03 23.19 -1.86
N VAL A 108 10.92 22.22 -2.78
CA VAL A 108 10.82 20.79 -2.46
C VAL A 108 11.71 19.97 -3.39
N ILE A 109 12.69 19.26 -2.81
CA ILE A 109 13.57 18.33 -3.52
C ILE A 109 12.96 16.92 -3.54
N ARG A 110 12.91 16.32 -4.72
CA ARG A 110 12.42 14.95 -4.95
C ARG A 110 13.46 14.17 -5.76
N VAL A 111 13.76 12.97 -5.31
CA VAL A 111 14.69 12.06 -5.97
C VAL A 111 13.92 11.02 -6.76
N LEU A 112 14.39 10.71 -7.97
CA LEU A 112 13.89 9.60 -8.77
C LEU A 112 14.64 8.32 -8.38
N VAL A 113 13.91 7.33 -7.87
CA VAL A 113 14.43 6.05 -7.39
C VAL A 113 13.82 4.90 -8.18
N HIS A 114 14.46 3.72 -8.22
CA HIS A 114 13.88 2.57 -8.92
C HIS A 114 14.10 1.23 -8.19
N THR A 115 13.06 0.40 -8.17
CA THR A 115 13.16 -0.96 -7.62
C THR A 115 13.98 -1.89 -8.52
N GLN A 116 14.88 -2.72 -7.98
CA GLN A 116 15.63 -3.75 -8.74
C GLN A 116 14.88 -5.10 -8.78
N ILE A 117 13.73 -5.15 -9.47
CA ILE A 117 12.89 -6.36 -9.54
C ILE A 117 13.64 -7.58 -10.11
N ARG A 118 14.70 -7.35 -10.91
CA ARG A 118 15.54 -8.43 -11.48
C ARG A 118 16.25 -9.29 -10.43
N LYS A 119 16.48 -8.79 -9.20
CA LYS A 119 17.01 -9.60 -8.09
C LYS A 119 15.99 -10.64 -7.61
N MET A 120 14.71 -10.25 -7.59
CA MET A 120 13.60 -11.06 -7.11
C MET A 120 13.22 -12.18 -8.11
N LYS A 121 13.96 -13.30 -8.07
CA LYS A 121 13.79 -14.44 -9.00
C LYS A 121 12.36 -15.04 -9.04
N GLY A 122 11.54 -14.82 -8.02
CA GLY A 122 10.13 -15.25 -7.98
C GLY A 122 9.15 -14.44 -8.86
N LEU A 123 9.58 -13.29 -9.40
CA LEU A 123 8.77 -12.39 -10.22
C LEU A 123 9.15 -12.48 -11.71
N LYS A 124 8.17 -12.75 -12.59
CA LYS A 124 8.40 -12.78 -14.05
C LYS A 124 8.69 -11.39 -14.65
N GLN A 125 8.44 -10.30 -13.93
CA GLN A 125 8.55 -8.94 -14.44
C GLN A 125 9.98 -8.40 -14.33
N LYS A 126 10.62 -8.09 -15.48
CA LYS A 126 11.98 -7.52 -15.55
C LYS A 126 12.05 -5.99 -15.56
N LYS A 127 10.91 -5.29 -15.71
CA LYS A 127 10.81 -3.82 -15.80
C LYS A 127 10.74 -3.18 -14.41
N ALA A 128 11.73 -2.36 -14.06
CA ALA A 128 11.78 -1.61 -12.80
C ALA A 128 10.64 -0.58 -12.64
N HIS A 129 10.29 -0.24 -11.39
CA HIS A 129 9.33 0.82 -11.08
C HIS A 129 10.06 2.10 -10.64
N LEU A 130 10.08 3.12 -11.50
CA LEU A 130 10.66 4.45 -11.24
C LEU A 130 9.72 5.35 -10.44
N MET A 131 9.96 5.61 -9.15
CA MET A 131 9.14 6.50 -8.30
C MET A 131 9.86 7.78 -7.89
N GLU A 132 9.09 8.81 -7.56
CA GLU A 132 9.56 10.01 -6.87
C GLU A 132 9.46 9.79 -5.35
N ILE A 133 10.52 10.12 -4.61
CA ILE A 133 10.55 10.18 -3.15
C ILE A 133 10.99 11.58 -2.74
N GLN A 134 10.37 12.15 -1.70
CA GLN A 134 10.71 13.50 -1.23
C GLN A 134 11.79 13.41 -0.14
N VAL A 135 12.80 14.27 -0.27
CA VAL A 135 13.82 14.45 0.77
C VAL A 135 13.34 15.55 1.73
N ASN A 136 13.36 15.25 3.01
CA ASN A 136 12.87 16.08 4.11
C ASN A 136 13.98 16.31 5.13
N GLY A 137 13.78 17.22 6.10
CA GLY A 137 14.84 17.64 7.03
C GLY A 137 15.88 18.56 6.37
N GLY A 138 16.53 19.40 7.19
CA GLY A 138 17.55 20.36 6.75
C GLY A 138 17.08 21.45 5.77
N THR A 139 18.04 22.26 5.33
CA THR A 139 17.83 23.31 4.32
C THR A 139 17.77 22.73 2.90
N VAL A 140 17.26 23.49 1.92
CA VAL A 140 17.19 23.04 0.52
C VAL A 140 18.57 22.68 -0.02
N ALA A 141 19.60 23.48 0.29
CA ALA A 141 20.98 23.20 -0.10
C ALA A 141 21.46 21.83 0.40
N GLN A 142 21.25 21.56 1.70
CA GLN A 142 21.60 20.28 2.33
C GLN A 142 20.84 19.09 1.70
N LYS A 143 19.56 19.26 1.33
CA LYS A 143 18.78 18.22 0.64
C LYS A 143 19.34 17.88 -0.74
N VAL A 144 19.79 18.88 -1.50
CA VAL A 144 20.43 18.69 -2.81
C VAL A 144 21.77 17.95 -2.65
N ASP A 145 22.61 18.39 -1.71
CA ASP A 145 23.92 17.76 -1.45
C ASP A 145 23.79 16.34 -0.91
N TYR A 146 22.78 16.07 -0.08
CA TYR A 146 22.44 14.72 0.34
C TYR A 146 21.98 13.85 -0.83
N ALA A 147 21.01 14.32 -1.63
CA ALA A 147 20.51 13.57 -2.78
C ALA A 147 21.64 13.18 -3.74
N TYR A 148 22.56 14.11 -4.03
CA TYR A 148 23.70 13.86 -4.92
C TYR A 148 24.69 12.82 -4.33
N LYS A 149 24.99 12.89 -3.02
CA LYS A 149 25.85 11.90 -2.32
C LYS A 149 25.30 10.47 -2.33
N PHE A 150 24.00 10.30 -2.55
CA PHE A 150 23.30 9.01 -2.60
C PHE A 150 22.99 8.51 -4.01
N PHE A 151 23.36 9.24 -5.06
CA PHE A 151 23.36 8.70 -6.41
C PHE A 151 24.32 7.51 -6.53
N GLU A 152 23.98 6.60 -7.44
CA GLU A 152 24.67 5.32 -7.70
C GLU A 152 24.69 4.33 -6.52
N LYS A 153 24.36 4.77 -5.30
CA LYS A 153 24.34 3.95 -4.09
C LYS A 153 22.99 3.26 -3.91
N GLN A 154 23.04 2.08 -3.31
CA GLN A 154 21.84 1.36 -2.91
C GLN A 154 21.39 1.96 -1.58
N VAL A 155 20.38 2.83 -1.59
CA VAL A 155 19.68 3.18 -0.34
C VAL A 155 19.07 1.89 0.24
N PRO A 156 19.01 1.82 1.57
CA PRO A 156 18.19 0.82 2.22
C PRO A 156 17.01 1.45 3.01
N VAL A 157 15.87 0.76 3.00
CA VAL A 157 14.54 1.06 3.57
C VAL A 157 14.37 0.96 5.10
N ASP A 158 15.21 0.29 5.89
CA ASP A 158 15.22 0.46 7.37
C ASP A 158 16.19 1.55 7.89
N ALA A 159 16.89 2.23 6.98
CA ALA A 159 17.26 3.64 7.13
C ALA A 159 16.09 4.59 6.82
N ILE A 160 14.98 4.08 6.26
CA ILE A 160 13.74 4.84 6.00
C ILE A 160 12.69 4.54 7.08
N PHE A 161 12.68 3.32 7.61
CA PHE A 161 11.69 2.82 8.56
C PHE A 161 12.33 2.11 9.74
N GLN A 162 11.87 2.35 10.96
CA GLN A 162 12.38 1.62 12.13
C GLN A 162 11.49 0.42 12.51
N LYS A 163 12.04 -0.52 13.28
CA LYS A 163 11.23 -1.53 13.98
C LYS A 163 10.21 -0.81 14.87
N ASP A 164 9.00 -1.36 14.97
CA ASP A 164 7.88 -0.81 15.75
C ASP A 164 7.32 0.55 15.28
N GLU A 165 7.86 1.14 14.20
CA GLU A 165 7.31 2.36 13.59
C GLU A 165 5.92 2.11 12.97
N MET A 166 5.09 3.16 13.00
CA MET A 166 3.81 3.20 12.30
C MET A 166 3.97 3.76 10.88
N ILE A 167 3.63 2.94 9.88
CA ILE A 167 3.68 3.31 8.46
C ILE A 167 2.29 3.32 7.82
N ASP A 168 2.18 4.08 6.73
CA ASP A 168 1.06 4.06 5.81
C ASP A 168 1.41 3.21 4.58
N ILE A 169 0.51 2.29 4.23
CA ILE A 169 0.62 1.42 3.07
C ILE A 169 -0.25 1.98 1.94
N ILE A 170 0.38 2.37 0.82
CA ILE A 170 -0.32 2.92 -0.34
C ILE A 170 -0.23 1.95 -1.52
N GLY A 171 -1.35 1.60 -2.13
CA GLY A 171 -1.36 0.61 -3.21
C GLY A 171 -2.66 0.55 -3.98
N VAL A 172 -2.79 -0.51 -4.78
CA VAL A 172 -3.97 -0.75 -5.62
C VAL A 172 -4.60 -2.08 -5.21
N THR A 173 -5.86 -2.07 -4.82
CA THR A 173 -6.57 -3.25 -4.30
C THR A 173 -6.72 -4.36 -5.34
N LYS A 174 -6.89 -5.62 -4.91
CA LYS A 174 -7.13 -6.76 -5.83
C LYS A 174 -8.33 -6.43 -6.74
N GLY A 175 -8.15 -6.58 -8.05
CA GLY A 175 -9.24 -6.38 -9.02
C GLY A 175 -10.25 -7.52 -8.90
N LYS A 176 -11.54 -7.19 -8.93
CA LYS A 176 -12.64 -8.16 -8.97
C LYS A 176 -13.49 -8.05 -10.25
N GLY A 177 -13.28 -6.99 -11.03
CA GLY A 177 -13.99 -6.76 -12.30
C GLY A 177 -15.30 -6.01 -12.08
N TYR A 178 -16.26 -6.22 -12.98
CA TYR A 178 -17.59 -5.65 -12.88
C TYR A 178 -18.42 -6.44 -11.85
N GLU A 179 -18.89 -5.78 -10.80
CA GLU A 179 -19.69 -6.40 -9.75
C GLU A 179 -21.07 -5.74 -9.58
N GLY A 180 -22.04 -6.54 -9.12
CA GLY A 180 -23.37 -6.09 -8.75
C GLY A 180 -23.39 -5.21 -7.49
N VAL A 181 -24.53 -4.57 -7.22
CA VAL A 181 -24.63 -3.57 -6.14
C VAL A 181 -24.34 -4.16 -4.76
N VAL A 182 -24.77 -5.41 -4.52
CA VAL A 182 -24.64 -6.10 -3.22
C VAL A 182 -23.17 -6.19 -2.79
N THR A 183 -22.27 -6.73 -3.62
CA THR A 183 -20.86 -6.91 -3.27
C THR A 183 -20.02 -5.64 -3.45
N ARG A 184 -20.42 -4.74 -4.36
CA ARG A 184 -19.76 -3.45 -4.58
C ARG A 184 -20.03 -2.46 -3.45
N TRP A 185 -21.26 -2.38 -2.94
CA TRP A 185 -21.69 -1.36 -1.97
C TRP A 185 -22.11 -1.89 -0.60
N GLY A 186 -22.30 -3.20 -0.45
CA GLY A 186 -22.78 -3.80 0.80
C GLY A 186 -24.28 -3.62 1.02
N VAL A 187 -25.07 -3.42 -0.05
CA VAL A 187 -26.53 -3.28 0.03
C VAL A 187 -27.18 -4.65 0.25
N THR A 188 -28.18 -4.69 1.14
CA THR A 188 -28.97 -5.88 1.45
C THR A 188 -29.65 -6.46 0.20
N ARG A 189 -29.77 -7.78 0.13
CA ARG A 189 -30.54 -8.47 -0.93
C ARG A 189 -32.03 -8.21 -0.72
N LEU A 190 -32.81 -8.15 -1.80
CA LEU A 190 -34.27 -8.10 -1.69
C LEU A 190 -34.85 -9.44 -1.18
N PRO A 191 -36.12 -9.49 -0.72
CA PRO A 191 -36.79 -10.72 -0.30
C PRO A 191 -36.93 -11.74 -1.43
N ARG A 192 -36.86 -13.05 -1.11
CA ARG A 192 -36.81 -14.16 -2.09
C ARG A 192 -37.87 -14.08 -3.21
N LYS A 193 -39.08 -13.62 -2.91
CA LYS A 193 -40.24 -13.58 -3.82
C LYS A 193 -40.27 -12.35 -4.77
N THR A 194 -39.18 -11.59 -4.94
CA THR A 194 -39.18 -10.44 -5.89
C THR A 194 -39.06 -10.85 -7.35
N HIS A 195 -39.94 -10.32 -8.20
CA HIS A 195 -39.85 -10.42 -9.65
C HIS A 195 -38.67 -9.59 -10.23
N ARG A 196 -38.15 -10.04 -11.38
CA ARG A 196 -37.00 -9.44 -12.11
C ARG A 196 -35.73 -9.27 -11.24
N GLY A 197 -35.40 -10.29 -10.45
CA GLY A 197 -34.10 -10.43 -9.78
C GLY A 197 -33.96 -9.80 -8.39
N LEU A 198 -33.08 -10.41 -7.59
CA LEU A 198 -32.95 -10.21 -6.14
C LEU A 198 -31.80 -9.28 -5.71
N ARG A 199 -30.74 -9.20 -6.51
CA ARG A 199 -29.46 -8.54 -6.17
C ARG A 199 -29.38 -7.10 -6.73
N LYS A 200 -30.46 -6.34 -6.55
CA LYS A 200 -30.64 -4.97 -7.05
C LYS A 200 -31.07 -4.02 -5.93
N VAL A 201 -30.87 -2.73 -6.12
CA VAL A 201 -31.55 -1.68 -5.34
C VAL A 201 -32.97 -1.54 -5.88
N ALA A 202 -33.96 -1.45 -5.01
CA ALA A 202 -35.37 -1.34 -5.43
C ALA A 202 -35.69 0.06 -6.00
N CYS A 203 -35.43 1.13 -5.24
CA CYS A 203 -35.66 2.51 -5.63
C CYS A 203 -34.32 3.24 -5.81
N ILE A 204 -34.11 3.87 -6.98
CA ILE A 204 -32.87 4.57 -7.35
C ILE A 204 -32.96 6.10 -7.24
N GLY A 205 -34.09 6.64 -6.80
CA GLY A 205 -34.34 8.08 -6.66
C GLY A 205 -35.84 8.36 -6.53
N ALA A 206 -36.18 9.53 -5.99
CA ALA A 206 -37.54 10.07 -6.09
C ALA A 206 -37.82 10.55 -7.52
N TRP A 207 -39.09 10.85 -7.84
CA TRP A 207 -39.48 11.46 -9.13
C TRP A 207 -38.81 12.83 -9.31
N HIS A 208 -38.90 13.69 -8.29
CA HIS A 208 -38.24 14.98 -8.24
C HIS A 208 -37.05 14.88 -7.25
N PRO A 209 -35.80 15.15 -7.66
CA PRO A 209 -35.36 15.63 -8.98
C PRO A 209 -35.30 14.51 -10.03
N ALA A 210 -35.54 14.87 -11.30
CA ALA A 210 -35.57 13.96 -12.45
C ALA A 210 -34.16 13.48 -12.91
N ARG A 211 -33.31 13.08 -11.97
CA ARG A 211 -31.96 12.54 -12.22
C ARG A 211 -31.55 11.56 -11.13
N VAL A 212 -30.89 10.46 -11.52
CA VAL A 212 -30.29 9.54 -10.54
C VAL A 212 -29.11 10.24 -9.86
N SER A 213 -29.14 10.32 -8.53
CA SER A 213 -28.04 10.90 -7.75
C SER A 213 -26.77 10.04 -7.87
N PHE A 214 -25.61 10.68 -8.01
CA PHE A 214 -24.29 10.00 -8.03
C PHE A 214 -24.01 9.20 -6.75
N THR A 215 -24.74 9.52 -5.67
CA THR A 215 -24.65 8.83 -4.39
C THR A 215 -25.40 7.49 -4.38
N VAL A 216 -26.25 7.20 -5.37
CA VAL A 216 -27.04 5.97 -5.39
C VAL A 216 -26.15 4.77 -5.67
N ALA A 217 -26.31 3.71 -4.87
CA ALA A 217 -25.55 2.48 -5.03
C ALA A 217 -25.90 1.80 -6.37
N ARG A 218 -24.93 1.71 -7.29
CA ARG A 218 -25.06 1.09 -8.61
C ARG A 218 -23.97 0.05 -8.86
N ALA A 219 -24.23 -0.90 -9.75
CA ALA A 219 -23.26 -1.89 -10.21
C ALA A 219 -22.09 -1.21 -10.96
N GLY A 220 -21.00 -1.94 -11.18
CA GLY A 220 -19.82 -1.43 -11.86
C GLY A 220 -18.52 -2.01 -11.32
N GLN A 221 -17.38 -1.43 -11.71
CA GLN A 221 -16.06 -1.88 -11.27
C GLN A 221 -15.96 -1.95 -9.74
N ASN A 222 -15.50 -3.11 -9.23
CA ASN A 222 -15.03 -3.29 -7.86
C ASN A 222 -13.57 -3.79 -7.83
N GLY A 223 -12.79 -3.25 -6.90
CA GLY A 223 -11.37 -3.52 -6.81
C GLY A 223 -10.55 -2.86 -7.92
N TYR A 224 -9.23 -3.01 -7.84
CA TYR A 224 -8.25 -2.22 -8.60
C TYR A 224 -8.40 -0.71 -8.34
N HIS A 225 -8.75 -0.34 -7.12
CA HIS A 225 -8.84 1.05 -6.66
C HIS A 225 -7.55 1.43 -5.93
N HIS A 226 -7.11 2.69 -6.10
CA HIS A 226 -6.03 3.26 -5.28
C HIS A 226 -6.54 3.46 -3.84
N ARG A 227 -5.80 2.96 -2.85
CA ARG A 227 -6.14 3.03 -1.43
C ARG A 227 -4.89 3.21 -0.59
N THR A 228 -5.06 3.88 0.54
CA THR A 228 -4.08 3.96 1.63
C THR A 228 -4.67 3.25 2.85
N GLU A 229 -3.94 2.30 3.40
CA GLU A 229 -4.20 1.75 4.73
C GLU A 229 -3.21 2.38 5.70
N MET A 230 -3.70 3.13 6.69
CA MET A 230 -2.88 3.91 7.62
C MET A 230 -2.58 3.14 8.91
N ASN A 231 -1.62 3.62 9.69
CA ASN A 231 -1.31 3.14 11.04
C ASN A 231 -1.01 1.63 11.11
N LYS A 232 -0.11 1.19 10.22
CA LYS A 232 0.35 -0.19 10.12
C LYS A 232 1.71 -0.30 10.80
N LYS A 233 1.79 -1.06 11.88
CA LYS A 233 3.03 -1.23 12.64
C LYS A 233 3.98 -2.21 11.95
N ILE A 234 5.28 -1.89 11.92
CA ILE A 234 6.33 -2.82 11.51
C ILE A 234 6.72 -3.69 12.71
N TYR A 235 6.67 -5.02 12.56
CA TYR A 235 7.02 -5.96 13.63
C TYR A 235 8.44 -6.50 13.54
N LYS A 236 8.94 -6.74 12.32
CA LYS A 236 10.30 -7.19 12.06
C LYS A 236 10.73 -6.69 10.68
N LEU A 237 12.00 -6.30 10.60
CA LEU A 237 12.72 -6.06 9.37
C LEU A 237 13.77 -7.17 9.27
N GLY A 238 13.77 -7.89 8.15
CA GLY A 238 14.70 -8.98 7.90
C GLY A 238 15.56 -8.66 6.68
N LYS A 239 16.88 -8.71 6.85
CA LYS A 239 17.85 -8.37 5.80
C LYS A 239 18.46 -9.63 5.22
N ALA A 240 18.54 -9.74 3.90
CA ALA A 240 19.19 -10.87 3.24
C ALA A 240 20.62 -11.07 3.76
N ASP A 241 21.02 -12.34 3.85
CA ASP A 241 22.35 -12.80 4.27
C ASP A 241 22.78 -12.37 5.70
N GLN A 242 21.82 -11.96 6.54
CA GLN A 242 22.02 -11.69 7.97
C GLN A 242 21.11 -12.57 8.84
N GLU A 243 21.50 -12.81 10.09
CA GLU A 243 20.69 -13.57 11.07
C GLU A 243 19.28 -12.96 11.28
N SER A 244 19.13 -11.65 11.07
CA SER A 244 17.83 -10.96 11.09
C SER A 244 16.84 -11.47 10.03
N HIS A 245 17.30 -12.13 8.97
CA HIS A 245 16.47 -12.80 7.96
C HIS A 245 15.75 -14.04 8.50
N ALA A 246 16.35 -14.73 9.47
CA ALA A 246 15.73 -15.91 10.05
C ALA A 246 14.42 -15.52 10.74
N ALA A 247 13.39 -16.35 10.61
CA ALA A 247 12.12 -16.22 11.35
C ALA A 247 12.21 -16.77 12.79
N MET A 248 13.43 -16.87 13.32
CA MET A 248 13.70 -17.15 14.73
C MET A 248 13.32 -15.96 15.62
N THR A 249 12.96 -16.28 16.86
CA THR A 249 12.65 -15.39 17.98
C THR A 249 13.37 -15.88 19.23
N GLU A 250 13.47 -15.06 20.28
CA GLU A 250 14.10 -15.43 21.58
C GLU A 250 13.52 -16.72 22.21
N PHE A 251 12.30 -17.13 21.80
CA PHE A 251 11.57 -18.28 22.36
C PHE A 251 11.51 -19.50 21.40
N ASP A 252 11.91 -19.34 20.14
CA ASP A 252 11.90 -20.42 19.14
C ASP A 252 13.15 -21.29 19.28
N ARG A 253 12.97 -22.61 19.41
CA ARG A 253 14.08 -23.58 19.52
C ARG A 253 14.64 -24.07 18.19
N THR A 254 14.00 -23.70 17.08
CA THR A 254 14.31 -24.20 15.74
C THR A 254 14.68 -23.04 14.82
N GLU A 255 15.86 -23.11 14.23
CA GLU A 255 16.23 -22.26 13.11
C GLU A 255 15.26 -22.49 11.93
N LYS A 256 14.66 -21.40 11.45
CA LYS A 256 13.70 -21.40 10.35
C LYS A 256 13.75 -20.08 9.60
N ASP A 257 13.60 -20.15 8.28
CA ASP A 257 13.46 -19.00 7.39
C ASP A 257 12.02 -18.46 7.45
N ILE A 258 11.80 -17.20 7.05
CA ILE A 258 10.46 -16.60 6.94
C ILE A 258 9.59 -17.27 5.87
N THR A 259 10.20 -18.04 4.96
CA THR A 259 9.46 -18.73 3.91
C THR A 259 8.81 -20.01 4.45
N PRO A 260 7.48 -20.14 4.33
CA PRO A 260 6.82 -21.32 4.86
C PRO A 260 7.17 -22.56 4.03
N MET A 261 7.01 -23.76 4.58
CA MET A 261 7.24 -25.00 3.82
C MET A 261 6.48 -25.00 2.48
N GLY A 262 7.20 -25.22 1.38
CA GLY A 262 6.67 -25.14 0.01
C GLY A 262 6.60 -23.72 -0.59
N GLY A 263 6.99 -22.70 0.16
CA GLY A 263 6.97 -21.28 -0.23
C GLY A 263 5.59 -20.63 -0.12
N PHE A 264 5.53 -19.31 -0.32
CA PHE A 264 4.27 -18.57 -0.27
C PHE A 264 3.39 -18.88 -1.50
N PRO A 265 2.12 -19.29 -1.34
CA PRO A 265 1.29 -19.72 -2.47
C PRO A 265 1.14 -18.65 -3.55
N HIS A 266 1.41 -19.02 -4.81
CA HIS A 266 1.50 -18.15 -5.99
C HIS A 266 2.57 -17.03 -5.95
N TYR A 267 3.33 -16.88 -4.86
CA TYR A 267 4.46 -15.95 -4.79
C TYR A 267 5.79 -16.68 -5.03
N GLY A 268 6.11 -17.69 -4.21
CA GLY A 268 7.38 -18.40 -4.20
C GLY A 268 8.15 -18.20 -2.89
N VAL A 269 9.47 -18.39 -2.95
CA VAL A 269 10.42 -18.19 -1.83
C VAL A 269 10.83 -16.70 -1.78
N VAL A 270 10.91 -16.14 -0.57
CA VAL A 270 11.50 -14.83 -0.25
C VAL A 270 12.98 -15.06 0.03
N LYS A 271 13.87 -14.28 -0.59
CA LYS A 271 15.32 -14.37 -0.38
C LYS A 271 15.94 -13.00 -0.13
N ASP A 272 15.44 -12.01 -0.84
CA ASP A 272 15.72 -10.60 -0.57
C ASP A 272 15.12 -10.16 0.78
N ASP A 273 15.44 -8.92 1.17
CA ASP A 273 14.93 -8.22 2.34
C ASP A 273 13.39 -8.22 2.45
N TYR A 274 12.87 -8.32 3.67
CA TYR A 274 11.43 -8.34 3.96
C TYR A 274 11.02 -7.44 5.14
N VAL A 275 9.75 -7.06 5.12
CA VAL A 275 9.10 -6.26 6.19
C VAL A 275 7.86 -7.02 6.67
N LEU A 276 7.82 -7.36 7.96
CA LEU A 276 6.60 -7.88 8.60
C LEU A 276 5.77 -6.71 9.11
N ILE A 277 4.52 -6.62 8.62
CA ILE A 277 3.61 -5.50 8.89
C ILE A 277 2.33 -6.02 9.53
N LYS A 278 1.77 -5.26 10.48
CA LYS A 278 0.52 -5.57 11.18
C LYS A 278 -0.68 -5.80 10.24
N GLY A 279 -1.16 -7.04 10.20
CA GLY A 279 -2.44 -7.43 9.60
C GLY A 279 -2.40 -7.53 8.07
N CYS A 280 -3.49 -7.14 7.42
CA CYS A 280 -3.62 -7.18 5.96
C CYS A 280 -2.85 -6.05 5.25
N CYS A 281 -2.71 -6.17 3.93
CA CYS A 281 -2.09 -5.20 3.05
C CYS A 281 -2.86 -5.09 1.72
N VAL A 282 -2.82 -3.92 1.08
CA VAL A 282 -3.55 -3.64 -0.16
C VAL A 282 -3.01 -4.41 -1.38
N GLY A 283 -3.89 -5.17 -2.03
CA GLY A 283 -3.62 -5.80 -3.32
C GLY A 283 -3.47 -7.32 -3.27
N PRO A 284 -3.24 -7.97 -4.42
CA PRO A 284 -2.84 -9.37 -4.47
C PRO A 284 -1.34 -9.52 -4.23
N LYS A 285 -0.92 -10.76 -3.96
CA LYS A 285 0.49 -11.18 -4.02
C LYS A 285 1.13 -10.74 -5.34
N LYS A 286 2.44 -10.47 -5.33
CA LYS A 286 3.24 -9.98 -6.48
C LYS A 286 2.90 -8.58 -7.00
N ARG A 287 2.03 -7.81 -6.32
CA ARG A 287 1.80 -6.39 -6.65
C ARG A 287 2.76 -5.47 -5.92
N VAL A 288 3.15 -4.38 -6.58
CA VAL A 288 3.88 -3.27 -5.97
C VAL A 288 3.02 -2.56 -4.94
N VAL A 289 3.57 -2.41 -3.75
CA VAL A 289 3.00 -1.63 -2.66
C VAL A 289 4.02 -0.56 -2.28
N THR A 290 3.53 0.64 -2.00
CA THR A 290 4.34 1.82 -1.71
C THR A 290 4.20 2.14 -0.23
N LEU A 291 5.25 1.90 0.56
CA LEU A 291 5.28 2.28 1.97
C LEU A 291 5.62 3.76 2.12
N ARG A 292 5.14 4.39 3.21
CA ARG A 292 5.37 5.78 3.58
C ARG A 292 5.31 5.89 5.11
N GLN A 293 6.12 6.75 5.73
CA GLN A 293 6.01 7.06 7.17
C GLN A 293 4.61 7.65 7.47
N SER A 294 4.05 7.42 8.66
CA SER A 294 2.72 7.95 9.00
C SER A 294 2.66 9.47 8.87
N LEU A 295 1.65 10.03 8.17
CA LEU A 295 1.48 11.49 8.08
C LEU A 295 1.22 12.16 9.44
N LEU A 296 0.53 11.44 10.32
CA LEU A 296 0.18 11.89 11.65
C LEU A 296 1.13 11.21 12.63
N LYS A 297 1.92 11.97 13.39
CA LYS A 297 2.75 11.44 14.47
C LYS A 297 1.86 10.70 15.46
N GLN A 298 2.09 9.39 15.64
CA GLN A 298 1.27 8.56 16.52
C GLN A 298 1.82 8.60 17.95
N THR A 299 1.03 9.11 18.90
CA THR A 299 1.37 9.17 20.33
C THR A 299 0.63 8.13 21.17
N SER A 300 -0.27 7.34 20.57
CA SER A 300 -1.03 6.31 21.29
C SER A 300 -0.12 5.21 21.85
N ARG A 301 -0.48 4.65 23.02
CA ARG A 301 0.28 3.55 23.67
C ARG A 301 0.58 2.37 22.72
N VAL A 302 -0.40 1.96 21.92
CA VAL A 302 -0.26 0.86 20.92
C VAL A 302 0.74 1.19 19.80
N ALA A 303 0.96 2.48 19.52
CA ALA A 303 1.98 2.92 18.56
C ALA A 303 3.38 2.88 19.17
N LEU A 304 3.55 3.31 20.43
CA LEU A 304 4.85 3.44 21.11
C LEU A 304 5.35 2.15 21.77
N GLU A 305 4.48 1.17 22.02
CA GLU A 305 4.82 -0.13 22.63
C GLU A 305 5.84 -0.93 21.80
N GLU A 306 6.99 -1.31 22.35
CA GLU A 306 7.91 -2.19 21.62
C GLU A 306 7.37 -3.63 21.58
N ILE A 307 7.30 -4.25 20.40
CA ILE A 307 6.76 -5.61 20.25
C ILE A 307 7.91 -6.62 20.18
N LYS A 308 7.94 -7.51 21.18
CA LYS A 308 8.73 -8.74 21.16
C LYS A 308 7.91 -9.87 20.54
N LEU A 309 8.29 -10.30 19.34
CA LEU A 309 7.67 -11.45 18.66
C LEU A 309 8.03 -12.74 19.42
N LYS A 310 7.01 -13.49 19.86
CA LYS A 310 7.22 -14.79 20.53
C LYS A 310 7.41 -15.96 19.58
N PHE A 311 6.74 -15.93 18.42
CA PHE A 311 6.75 -17.03 17.46
C PHE A 311 6.38 -16.52 16.07
N ILE A 312 6.97 -17.10 15.02
CA ILE A 312 6.57 -16.90 13.63
C ILE A 312 6.14 -18.25 13.04
N ASP A 313 4.92 -18.30 12.51
CA ASP A 313 4.33 -19.50 11.92
C ASP A 313 4.70 -19.66 10.43
N THR A 314 5.64 -20.57 10.19
CA THR A 314 6.22 -20.99 8.91
C THR A 314 5.58 -22.28 8.35
N SER A 315 4.48 -22.74 8.94
CA SER A 315 3.74 -23.89 8.43
C SER A 315 3.25 -23.70 6.99
N SER A 316 3.22 -24.78 6.21
CA SER A 316 2.74 -24.76 4.82
C SER A 316 1.38 -24.07 4.70
N LYS A 317 1.31 -23.08 3.80
CA LYS A 317 0.06 -22.40 3.42
C LYS A 317 -0.61 -23.01 2.19
N PHE A 318 -0.11 -24.15 1.71
CA PHE A 318 -0.79 -25.03 0.78
C PHE A 318 -1.51 -26.12 1.60
N GLY A 319 -2.83 -26.00 1.75
CA GLY A 319 -3.63 -26.86 2.63
C GLY A 319 -3.45 -26.49 4.11
N HIS A 320 -3.41 -27.51 4.98
CA HIS A 320 -3.29 -27.36 6.43
C HIS A 320 -1.91 -27.84 6.91
N GLY A 321 -0.93 -26.94 6.97
CA GLY A 321 0.39 -27.24 7.53
C GLY A 321 0.35 -27.47 9.05
N ARG A 322 0.99 -28.57 9.51
CA ARG A 322 1.12 -28.92 10.94
C ARG A 322 2.53 -28.69 11.51
N PHE A 323 3.55 -28.73 10.66
CA PHE A 323 4.97 -28.62 11.03
C PHE A 323 5.52 -27.27 10.58
N GLN A 324 6.57 -26.79 11.25
CA GLN A 324 7.27 -25.55 10.94
C GLN A 324 8.44 -25.79 9.98
N THR A 325 9.21 -26.87 10.18
CA THR A 325 10.35 -27.21 9.32
C THR A 325 10.17 -28.54 8.57
N THR A 326 10.90 -28.70 7.47
CA THR A 326 10.95 -29.97 6.72
C THR A 326 11.59 -31.09 7.54
N GLN A 327 12.61 -30.76 8.36
CA GLN A 327 13.27 -31.70 9.26
C GLN A 327 12.33 -32.21 10.35
N GLU A 328 11.55 -31.32 10.97
CA GLU A 328 10.51 -31.68 11.95
C GLU A 328 9.48 -32.64 11.33
N LYS A 329 9.00 -32.31 10.11
CA LYS A 329 8.08 -33.18 9.36
C LYS A 329 8.69 -34.55 9.07
N GLN A 330 9.95 -34.61 8.64
CA GLN A 330 10.66 -35.88 8.38
C GLN A 330 10.88 -36.69 9.66
N LYS A 331 11.26 -36.04 10.77
CA LYS A 331 11.41 -36.68 12.07
C LYS A 331 10.10 -37.24 12.61
N PHE A 332 8.98 -36.56 12.37
CA PHE A 332 7.66 -37.01 12.81
C PHE A 332 7.13 -38.22 12.02
N TYR A 333 7.27 -38.21 10.68
CA TYR A 333 6.76 -39.30 9.83
C TYR A 333 7.76 -40.45 9.62
N GLY A 334 9.04 -40.26 9.94
CA GLY A 334 10.09 -41.25 9.70
C GLY A 334 10.36 -41.49 8.21
N ARG A 335 10.82 -42.70 7.88
CA ARG A 335 11.13 -43.13 6.51
C ARG A 335 9.83 -43.46 5.75
N LEU A 336 9.40 -42.55 4.90
CA LEU A 336 8.28 -42.75 3.97
C LEU A 336 8.76 -43.40 2.65
N LYS A 337 7.83 -43.97 1.88
CA LYS A 337 8.06 -44.35 0.48
C LYS A 337 8.26 -43.08 -0.35
N ALA A 338 9.29 -43.07 -1.20
CA ALA A 338 9.64 -41.96 -2.08
C ALA A 338 8.58 -41.73 -3.18
#